data_AF-A0A4Y2MSJ1-F1
#
_entry.id   AF-A0A4Y2MSJ1-F1
#
_cell.length_a   1.000
_cell.length_b   1.000
_cell.length_c   1.000
_cell.angle_alpha   90.00
_cell.angle_beta   90.00
_cell.angle_gamma   90.00
#
_symmetry.space_group_name_H-M   'P 1'
#
loop_
_entity.id
_entity.type
_entity.pdbx_description
1 polymer ?
#
loop_
_entity_poly.entity_id
_entity_poly.type
_entity_poly.pdbx_seq_one_letter_code
_entity_poly.pdbx_strand_id
1 'polypeptide(L)'
;MKDFSQQQMMDDLANDLQMVKNELRLLQGNIKIFKKERYSLLLQIQEKHKNIENLKSDNDSLVKTNAYYDQKKSFKVSLREGDIVAVRRNPKATGESKKIQPRYQGPMVVTEILPSDTYRISELEPSNGRPYSTKARVSQLKA
;
A
#
# COMPACT_ATOMS: atom_id res chain seq x y z
N MET A 1 -84.50 10.97 -25.76
CA MET A 1 -83.56 9.82 -25.73
C MET A 1 -82.10 10.21 -25.89
N LYS A 2 -81.75 11.44 -26.32
CA LYS A 2 -80.36 11.85 -26.58
C LYS A 2 -79.57 12.25 -25.32
N ASP A 3 -80.27 12.57 -24.23
CA ASP A 3 -79.68 13.24 -23.06
C ASP A 3 -78.93 12.28 -22.11
N PHE A 4 -79.35 11.01 -22.04
CA PHE A 4 -78.72 10.02 -21.15
C PHE A 4 -77.31 9.61 -21.63
N SER A 5 -77.15 9.42 -22.95
CA SER A 5 -75.86 9.06 -23.55
C SER A 5 -74.84 10.20 -23.44
N GLN A 6 -75.29 11.46 -23.53
CA GLN A 6 -74.41 12.62 -23.39
C GLN A 6 -73.95 12.82 -21.94
N GLN A 7 -74.84 12.59 -20.96
CA GLN A 7 -74.47 12.67 -19.54
C GLN A 7 -73.40 11.63 -19.17
N GLN A 8 -73.56 10.39 -19.64
CA GLN A 8 -72.59 9.31 -19.37
C GLN A 8 -71.19 9.63 -19.95
N MET A 9 -71.12 10.16 -21.18
CA MET A 9 -69.84 10.57 -21.77
C MET A 9 -69.17 11.71 -20.98
N MET A 10 -69.95 12.63 -20.40
CA MET A 10 -69.41 13.71 -19.57
C MET A 10 -68.88 13.22 -18.23
N ASP A 11 -69.56 12.25 -17.61
CA ASP A 11 -69.14 11.64 -16.35
C ASP A 11 -67.84 10.83 -16.53
N ASP A 12 -67.71 10.08 -17.64
CA ASP A 12 -66.49 9.35 -18.00
C ASP A 12 -65.31 10.32 -18.23
N LEU A 13 -65.54 11.41 -18.98
CA LEU A 13 -64.52 12.43 -19.21
C LEU A 13 -64.08 13.14 -17.90
N ALA A 14 -65.01 13.35 -16.97
CA ALA A 14 -64.70 13.93 -15.66
C ALA A 14 -63.82 12.99 -14.82
N ASN A 15 -64.07 11.68 -14.89
CA ASN A 15 -63.25 10.68 -14.20
C ASN A 15 -61.82 10.64 -14.77
N ASP A 16 -61.68 10.67 -16.09
CA ASP A 16 -60.36 10.71 -16.75
C ASP A 16 -59.59 11.98 -16.38
N LEU A 17 -60.25 13.14 -16.39
CA LEU A 17 -59.62 14.40 -16.00
C LEU A 17 -59.14 14.37 -14.54
N GLN A 18 -59.91 13.77 -13.65
CA GLN A 18 -59.55 13.63 -12.23
C GLN A 18 -58.35 12.71 -12.03
N MET A 19 -58.23 11.64 -12.83
CA MET A 19 -57.08 10.75 -12.84
C MET A 19 -55.82 11.48 -13.31
N VAL A 20 -55.88 12.19 -14.44
CA VAL A 20 -54.76 13.00 -14.97
C VAL A 20 -54.29 14.03 -13.94
N LYS A 21 -55.22 14.66 -13.22
CA LYS A 21 -54.91 15.64 -12.17
C LYS A 21 -54.16 15.00 -10.98
N ASN A 22 -54.54 13.79 -10.58
CA ASN A 22 -53.88 13.06 -9.50
C ASN A 22 -52.46 12.63 -9.89
N GLU A 23 -52.26 12.18 -11.12
CA GLU A 23 -50.94 11.83 -11.66
C GLU A 23 -50.01 13.04 -11.71
N LEU A 24 -50.50 14.19 -12.18
CA LEU A 24 -49.74 15.44 -12.18
C LEU A 24 -49.28 15.81 -10.76
N ARG A 25 -50.14 15.66 -9.75
CA ARG A 25 -49.79 15.92 -8.36
C ARG A 25 -48.69 14.98 -7.86
N LEU A 26 -48.75 13.69 -8.23
CA LEU A 26 -47.73 12.71 -7.88
C LEU A 26 -46.38 13.04 -8.52
N LEU A 27 -46.37 13.36 -9.82
CA LEU A 27 -45.17 13.73 -10.56
C LEU A 27 -44.51 14.98 -9.98
N GLN A 28 -45.29 15.99 -9.60
CA GLN A 28 -44.76 17.18 -8.92
C GLN A 28 -44.08 16.84 -7.59
N GLY A 29 -44.65 15.92 -6.80
CA GLY A 29 -44.05 15.41 -5.57
C GLY A 29 -42.72 14.71 -5.84
N ASN A 30 -42.70 13.81 -6.83
CA ASN A 30 -41.50 13.07 -7.22
C ASN A 30 -40.39 14.02 -7.67
N ILE A 31 -40.68 14.99 -8.53
CA ILE A 31 -39.71 16.00 -9.00
C ILE A 31 -39.09 16.75 -7.81
N LYS A 32 -39.89 17.09 -6.79
CA LYS A 32 -39.40 17.76 -5.59
C LYS A 32 -38.45 16.86 -4.78
N ILE A 33 -38.74 15.57 -4.67
CA ILE A 33 -37.88 14.59 -4.00
C ILE A 33 -36.56 14.44 -4.77
N PHE A 34 -36.63 14.20 -6.08
CA PHE A 34 -35.43 14.05 -6.93
C PHE A 34 -34.51 15.27 -6.86
N LYS A 35 -35.06 16.49 -6.82
CA LYS A 35 -34.25 17.71 -6.65
C LYS A 35 -33.49 17.72 -5.32
N LYS A 36 -34.10 17.26 -4.23
CA LYS A 36 -33.45 17.17 -2.91
C LYS A 36 -32.35 16.11 -2.90
N GLU A 37 -32.63 14.93 -3.44
CA GLU A 37 -31.65 13.83 -3.53
C GLU A 37 -30.45 14.22 -4.38
N ARG A 38 -30.69 14.84 -5.54
CA ARG A 38 -29.62 15.36 -6.40
C ARG A 38 -28.74 16.38 -5.67
N TYR A 39 -29.34 17.29 -4.91
CA TYR A 39 -28.57 18.27 -4.14
C TYR A 39 -27.72 17.60 -3.05
N SER A 40 -28.29 16.63 -2.32
CA SER A 40 -27.56 15.87 -1.31
C SER A 40 -26.39 15.10 -1.91
N LEU A 41 -26.60 14.43 -3.05
CA LEU A 41 -25.55 13.69 -3.74
C LEU A 41 -24.43 14.60 -4.22
N LEU A 42 -24.75 15.79 -4.74
CA LEU A 42 -23.75 16.77 -5.16
C LEU A 42 -22.85 17.20 -4.00
N LEU A 43 -23.44 17.44 -2.82
CA LEU A 43 -22.67 17.80 -1.64
C LEU A 43 -21.72 16.68 -1.22
N GLN A 44 -22.20 15.43 -1.21
CA GLN A 44 -21.36 14.26 -0.92
C GLN A 44 -20.21 14.11 -1.91
N ILE A 45 -20.44 14.38 -3.20
CA ILE A 45 -19.38 14.32 -4.23
C ILE A 45 -18.32 15.40 -3.99
N GLN A 46 -18.73 16.63 -3.67
CA GLN A 46 -17.81 17.72 -3.39
C GLN A 46 -16.93 17.44 -2.16
N GLU A 47 -17.52 16.92 -1.08
CA GLU A 47 -16.78 16.52 0.12
C GLU A 47 -15.77 15.41 -0.18
N LYS A 48 -16.19 14.38 -0.93
CA LYS A 48 -15.29 13.30 -1.35
C LYS A 48 -14.13 13.81 -2.20
N HIS A 49 -14.39 14.74 -3.13
CA HIS A 49 -13.34 15.31 -3.97
C HIS A 49 -12.26 16.03 -3.13
N LYS A 50 -12.68 16.86 -2.17
CA LYS A 50 -11.77 17.54 -1.25
C LYS A 50 -10.92 16.56 -0.43
N ASN A 51 -11.52 15.47 0.04
CA ASN A 51 -10.80 14.45 0.80
C ASN A 51 -9.75 13.72 -0.06
N ILE A 52 -10.08 13.43 -1.32
CA ILE A 52 -9.15 12.79 -2.26
C ILE A 52 -7.95 13.71 -2.55
N GLU A 53 -8.18 15.01 -2.74
CA GLU A 53 -7.11 15.99 -2.96
C GLU A 53 -6.15 16.07 -1.78
N ASN A 54 -6.66 16.13 -0.55
CA ASN A 54 -5.84 16.13 0.67
C ASN A 54 -4.98 14.85 0.79
N LEU A 55 -5.58 13.68 0.53
CA LEU A 55 -4.85 12.40 0.56
C LEU A 55 -3.74 12.33 -0.50
N LYS A 56 -3.97 12.92 -1.67
CA LYS A 56 -2.97 12.98 -2.74
C LYS A 56 -1.78 13.84 -2.31
N SER A 57 -2.02 15.01 -1.73
CA SER A 57 -0.94 15.87 -1.24
C SER A 57 -0.16 15.23 -0.08
N ASP A 58 -0.83 14.51 0.81
CA ASP A 58 -0.18 13.81 1.91
C ASP A 58 0.76 12.72 1.38
N ASN A 59 0.30 11.92 0.42
CA ASN A 59 1.13 10.90 -0.23
C ASN A 59 2.34 11.52 -0.96
N ASP A 60 2.16 12.63 -1.69
CA ASP A 60 3.27 13.32 -2.36
C ASP A 60 4.32 13.80 -1.34
N SER A 61 3.87 14.28 -0.17
CA SER A 61 4.77 14.67 0.92
C SER A 61 5.53 13.49 1.53
N LEU A 62 4.86 12.34 1.69
CA LEU A 62 5.47 11.10 2.17
C LEU A 62 6.50 10.56 1.18
N VAL A 63 6.18 10.57 -0.11
CA VAL A 63 7.12 10.16 -1.18
C VAL A 63 8.38 11.01 -1.14
N LYS A 64 8.26 12.34 -1.03
CA LYS A 64 9.42 13.24 -0.91
C LYS A 64 10.25 12.97 0.36
N THR A 65 9.59 12.74 1.48
CA THR A 65 10.25 12.45 2.76
C THR A 65 11.02 11.13 2.70
N ASN A 66 10.40 10.08 2.15
CA ASN A 66 11.04 8.78 1.95
C ASN A 66 12.24 8.87 1.00
N ALA A 67 12.12 9.63 -0.09
CA ALA A 67 13.21 9.86 -1.04
C ALA A 67 14.44 10.52 -0.38
N TYR A 68 14.24 11.46 0.55
CA TYR A 68 15.34 12.06 1.32
C TYR A 68 16.07 11.05 2.20
N TYR A 69 15.34 10.21 2.93
CA TYR A 69 15.95 9.19 3.78
C TYR A 69 16.62 8.09 2.98
N ASP A 70 16.05 7.69 1.84
CA ASP A 70 16.64 6.68 0.96
C ASP A 70 17.93 7.18 0.30
N GLN A 71 18.02 8.47 -0.06
CA GLN A 71 19.28 9.09 -0.51
C GLN A 71 20.34 9.14 0.59
N LYS A 72 19.93 9.28 1.86
CA LYS A 72 20.84 9.26 3.01
C LYS A 72 21.25 7.84 3.43
N LYS A 73 20.63 6.79 2.91
CA LYS A 73 21.14 5.43 3.11
C LYS A 73 22.45 5.31 2.34
N SER A 74 23.53 5.15 3.09
CA SER A 74 24.87 4.84 2.57
C SER A 74 24.80 3.72 1.54
N PHE A 75 25.63 3.83 0.49
CA PHE A 75 25.71 2.89 -0.62
C PHE A 75 25.62 1.44 -0.14
N LYS A 76 24.59 0.73 -0.60
CA LYS A 76 24.34 -0.67 -0.25
C LYS A 76 25.55 -1.49 -0.68
N VAL A 77 26.29 -2.05 0.27
CA VAL A 77 27.37 -3.00 -0.02
C VAL A 77 26.73 -4.22 -0.67
N SER A 78 26.86 -4.30 -2.00
CA SER A 78 26.38 -5.41 -2.82
C SER A 78 27.51 -6.42 -2.96
N LEU A 79 27.37 -7.58 -2.32
CA LEU A 79 28.26 -8.71 -2.52
C LEU A 79 27.66 -9.66 -3.55
N ARG A 80 28.52 -10.28 -4.35
CA ARG A 80 28.17 -11.31 -5.32
C ARG A 80 28.64 -12.67 -4.79
N GLU A 81 28.03 -13.74 -5.30
CA GLU A 81 28.55 -15.09 -5.08
C GLU A 81 29.99 -15.17 -5.61
N GLY A 82 30.88 -15.77 -4.82
CA GLY A 82 32.32 -15.79 -5.09
C GLY A 82 33.13 -14.67 -4.43
N ASP A 83 32.49 -13.61 -3.90
CA ASP A 83 33.20 -12.53 -3.22
C ASP A 83 33.88 -13.04 -1.94
N ILE A 84 35.14 -12.65 -1.74
CA ILE A 84 35.91 -12.96 -0.53
C ILE A 84 35.60 -11.90 0.53
N VAL A 85 35.17 -12.34 1.70
CA VAL A 85 34.77 -11.49 2.83
C VAL A 85 35.31 -12.04 4.14
N ALA A 86 35.57 -11.16 5.10
CA ALA A 86 35.88 -11.49 6.47
C ALA A 86 34.67 -11.25 7.38
N VAL A 87 34.44 -12.16 8.33
CA VAL A 87 33.26 -12.11 9.23
C VAL A 87 33.65 -11.56 10.58
N ARG A 88 32.92 -10.56 11.07
CA ARG A 88 33.12 -10.03 12.42
C ARG A 88 32.80 -11.08 13.47
N ARG A 89 33.75 -11.34 14.37
CA ARG A 89 33.63 -12.31 15.46
C ARG A 89 33.41 -11.61 16.79
N ASN A 90 32.59 -12.22 17.64
CA ASN A 90 32.49 -11.82 19.05
C ASN A 90 33.70 -12.33 19.85
N PRO A 91 34.28 -11.51 20.75
CA PRO A 91 35.41 -11.93 21.57
C PRO A 91 34.99 -13.05 22.53
N LYS A 92 35.86 -14.04 22.70
CA LYS A 92 35.65 -15.19 23.59
C LYS A 92 36.28 -14.94 24.96
N ALA A 93 35.68 -15.48 26.01
CA ALA A 93 36.25 -15.42 27.36
C ALA A 93 37.23 -16.59 27.54
N THR A 94 38.51 -16.34 27.26
CA THR A 94 39.60 -17.35 27.32
C THR A 94 40.54 -17.10 28.52
N GLY A 95 40.26 -16.11 29.37
CA GLY A 95 41.17 -15.65 30.44
C GLY A 95 42.19 -14.60 29.98
N GLU A 96 42.51 -14.57 28.69
CA GLU A 96 43.35 -13.55 28.06
C GLU A 96 42.61 -12.23 27.75
N SER A 97 43.39 -11.16 27.54
CA SER A 97 42.84 -9.85 27.18
C SER A 97 42.09 -9.88 25.84
N LYS A 98 40.81 -9.49 25.87
CA LYS A 98 39.95 -9.38 24.68
C LYS A 98 40.49 -8.42 23.61
N LYS A 99 41.41 -7.51 23.97
CA LYS A 99 42.01 -6.55 23.02
C LYS A 99 42.90 -7.22 21.98
N ILE A 100 43.50 -8.36 22.32
CA ILE A 100 44.48 -9.07 21.48
C ILE A 100 43.78 -10.06 20.53
N GLN A 101 42.53 -10.41 20.81
CA GLN A 101 41.78 -11.37 19.99
C GLN A 101 41.43 -10.79 18.61
N PRO A 102 41.51 -11.60 17.53
CA PRO A 102 41.18 -11.16 16.19
C PRO A 102 39.69 -10.78 16.09
N ARG A 103 39.42 -9.58 15.54
CA ARG A 103 38.04 -9.05 15.39
C ARG A 103 37.28 -9.64 14.21
N TYR A 104 38.00 -10.14 13.20
CA TYR A 104 37.43 -10.72 12.00
C TYR A 104 37.98 -12.14 11.81
N GLN A 105 37.16 -13.02 11.25
CA GLN A 105 37.49 -14.41 10.98
C GLN A 105 37.53 -14.67 9.48
N GLY A 106 38.68 -15.22 9.05
CA GLY A 106 38.93 -15.87 7.76
C GLY A 106 38.80 -14.97 6.52
N PRO A 107 39.37 -15.42 5.39
CA PRO A 107 38.73 -15.25 4.11
C PRO A 107 37.61 -16.30 3.98
N MET A 108 36.38 -15.82 3.91
CA MET A 108 35.20 -16.61 3.56
C MET A 108 34.72 -16.22 2.18
N VAL A 109 34.07 -17.13 1.48
CA VAL A 109 33.46 -16.88 0.18
C VAL A 109 31.94 -16.78 0.32
N VAL A 110 31.34 -15.81 -0.37
CA VAL A 110 29.88 -15.71 -0.48
C VAL A 110 29.38 -16.84 -1.38
N THR A 111 28.45 -17.65 -0.86
CA THR A 111 27.88 -18.81 -1.56
C THR A 111 26.45 -18.62 -2.00
N GLU A 112 25.70 -17.74 -1.32
CA GLU A 112 24.28 -17.50 -1.58
C GLU A 112 23.92 -16.10 -1.11
N ILE A 113 23.16 -15.37 -1.92
CA ILE A 113 22.60 -14.06 -1.58
C ILE A 113 21.18 -14.26 -1.05
N LEU A 114 20.92 -13.88 0.20
CA LEU A 114 19.61 -13.99 0.84
C LEU A 114 18.89 -12.63 0.89
N PRO A 115 17.57 -12.61 1.13
CA PRO A 115 16.83 -11.36 1.36
C PRO A 115 17.36 -10.58 2.58
N SER A 116 17.04 -9.28 2.62
CA SER A 116 17.33 -8.40 3.78
C SER A 116 18.82 -8.31 4.15
N ASP A 117 19.68 -8.15 3.14
CA ASP A 117 21.12 -7.92 3.27
C ASP A 117 21.85 -9.02 4.05
N THR A 118 21.34 -10.25 3.94
CA THR A 118 21.91 -11.43 4.56
C THR A 118 22.60 -12.26 3.50
N TYR A 119 23.73 -12.85 3.83
CA TYR A 119 24.52 -13.67 2.93
C TYR A 119 24.85 -14.99 3.61
N ARG A 120 24.86 -16.08 2.82
CA ARG A 120 25.44 -17.35 3.24
C ARG A 120 26.87 -17.40 2.79
N ILE A 121 27.76 -17.69 3.72
CA ILE A 121 29.20 -17.70 3.49
C ILE A 121 29.77 -19.05 3.91
N SER A 122 30.81 -19.47 3.23
CA SER A 122 31.59 -20.66 3.57
C SER A 122 33.08 -20.32 3.66
N GLU A 123 33.81 -21.12 4.42
CA GLU A 123 35.27 -21.05 4.43
C GLU A 123 35.84 -21.31 3.03
N LEU A 124 36.79 -20.47 2.59
CA LEU A 124 37.39 -20.59 1.25
C LEU A 124 38.23 -21.88 1.13
N GLU A 125 39.04 -22.16 2.15
CA GLU A 125 39.83 -23.38 2.27
C GLU A 125 39.50 -24.09 3.58
N PRO A 126 38.62 -25.11 3.54
CA PRO A 126 38.23 -25.82 4.75
C PRO A 126 39.40 -26.68 5.25
N SER A 127 39.95 -26.31 6.41
CA SER A 127 41.04 -27.06 7.06
C SER A 127 40.60 -28.42 7.61
N ASN A 128 39.29 -28.63 7.81
CA ASN A 128 38.70 -29.85 8.35
C ASN A 128 37.53 -30.32 7.46
N GLY A 129 37.29 -31.63 7.39
CA GLY A 129 36.43 -32.25 6.37
C GLY A 129 35.00 -31.68 6.20
N ARG A 130 34.44 -31.01 7.22
CA ARG A 130 33.20 -30.23 7.05
C ARG A 130 33.52 -28.74 6.92
N PRO A 131 33.28 -28.10 5.75
CA PRO A 131 33.49 -26.67 5.60
C PRO A 131 32.58 -25.90 6.56
N TYR A 132 33.15 -24.93 7.27
CA TYR A 132 32.38 -24.03 8.11
C TYR A 132 31.49 -23.15 7.22
N SER A 133 30.18 -23.16 7.44
CA SER A 133 29.23 -22.30 6.74
C SER A 133 28.33 -21.60 7.76
N THR A 134 28.11 -20.29 7.55
CA THR A 134 27.26 -19.47 8.40
C THR A 134 26.44 -18.48 7.57
N LYS A 135 25.47 -17.84 8.20
CA LYS A 135 24.70 -16.73 7.64
C LYS A 135 25.05 -15.46 8.40
N ALA A 136 25.38 -14.40 7.68
CA ALA A 136 25.76 -13.12 8.27
C ALA A 136 25.06 -11.96 7.55
N ARG A 137 24.74 -10.90 8.30
CA ARG A 137 24.27 -9.65 7.67
C ARG A 137 25.45 -8.88 7.11
N VAL A 138 25.22 -8.05 6.09
CA VAL A 138 26.23 -7.20 5.45
C VAL A 138 27.01 -6.34 6.44
N SER A 139 26.38 -5.88 7.52
CA SER A 139 27.01 -5.07 8.57
C SER A 139 28.03 -5.82 9.44
N GLN A 140 28.04 -7.15 9.35
CA GLN A 140 28.99 -8.03 10.02
C GLN A 140 30.12 -8.48 9.08
N LEU A 141 30.01 -8.20 7.79
CA LEU A 141 30.97 -8.58 6.76
C LEU A 141 31.89 -7.42 6.43
N LYS A 142 33.11 -7.76 6.03
CA LYS A 142 34.09 -6.82 5.50
C LYS A 142 34.71 -7.44 4.25
N ALA A 143 34.48 -6.85 3.09
CA ALA A 143 35.21 -7.15 1.86
C ALA A 143 36.59 -6.47 1.90
#